data_AF-A0A546XI02-F1
#
_entry.id   AF-A0A546XI02-F1
#
_cell.length_a   1.000
_cell.length_b   1.000
_cell.length_c   1.000
_cell.angle_alpha   90.00
_cell.angle_beta   90.00
_cell.angle_gamma   90.00
#
_symmetry.space_group_name_H-M   'P 1'
#
loop_
_entity.id
_entity.type
_entity.pdbx_description
1 polymer ?
#
loop_
_entity_poly.entity_id
_entity_poly.type
_entity_poly.pdbx_seq_one_letter_code
_entity_poly.pdbx_strand_id
1 'polypeptide(L)'
;MRLVIFLFFLIAPPLANAFQYSPSEATLTDIRGEQRAEADLQAQQDMAEYAAWAVCAAVVSGAIGVLTLLALWGSLKQTENAIRHSRETEKATQERDQASIRAYVHVDKVTFGKGSRPILYCKNTGSTPAKFFAVGVDIKKVPYGKISQSAVLGNYEMKAWPALGGNSQLTVNAEPTLGEDLLEEYARQRFDPSECLVVVGRIVYADIFDRKFETGFAFYTNYRRGGTFGRPVSNLPAFRELSANEWVAISGQSLGVDTGKN
;
A
#
# COMPACT_ATOMS: atom_id res chain seq x y z
N MET A 1 33.80 8.70 -28.89
CA MET A 1 34.77 7.91 -28.10
C MET A 1 35.91 7.52 -29.03
N ARG A 2 36.98 8.34 -29.05
CA ARG A 2 38.07 8.25 -30.04
C ARG A 2 39.26 7.54 -29.41
N LEU A 3 39.60 6.38 -29.97
CA LEU A 3 40.79 5.59 -29.69
C LEU A 3 41.97 6.30 -30.37
N VAL A 4 42.91 6.86 -29.59
CA VAL A 4 44.14 7.45 -30.13
C VAL A 4 45.19 6.36 -30.24
N ILE A 5 45.40 5.89 -31.47
CA ILE A 5 46.48 5.01 -31.90
C ILE A 5 47.71 5.89 -32.10
N PHE A 6 48.77 5.69 -31.31
CA PHE A 6 50.11 6.21 -31.61
C PHE A 6 50.98 5.04 -32.06
N LEU A 7 51.25 4.96 -33.36
CA LEU A 7 52.14 3.98 -33.97
C LEU A 7 53.42 4.69 -34.45
N PHE A 8 54.55 4.10 -34.05
CA PHE A 8 55.93 4.49 -34.29
C PHE A 8 56.27 4.78 -35.77
N PHE A 9 56.95 5.90 -36.02
CA PHE A 9 57.69 6.15 -37.28
C PHE A 9 59.20 5.95 -37.04
N LEU A 10 59.78 4.97 -37.74
CA LEU A 10 61.21 4.63 -37.77
C LEU A 10 61.86 5.41 -38.92
N ILE A 11 62.69 6.40 -38.62
CA ILE A 11 63.46 7.18 -39.60
C ILE A 11 64.95 6.88 -39.37
N ALA A 12 65.61 6.28 -40.36
CA ALA A 12 67.06 6.02 -40.34
C ALA A 12 67.84 7.30 -40.75
N PRO A 13 68.87 7.72 -40.01
CA PRO A 13 69.68 8.87 -40.39
C PRO A 13 70.76 8.51 -41.43
N PRO A 14 71.16 9.47 -42.30
CA PRO A 14 72.17 9.28 -43.33
C PRO A 14 73.61 9.33 -42.77
N LEU A 15 74.51 8.58 -43.42
CA LEU A 15 75.96 8.55 -43.16
C LEU A 15 76.62 9.86 -43.62
N ALA A 16 77.06 10.69 -42.67
CA ALA A 16 77.87 11.88 -42.91
C ALA A 16 79.36 11.60 -42.64
N ASN A 17 80.22 11.99 -43.57
CA ASN A 17 81.67 11.87 -43.50
C ASN A 17 82.25 12.79 -42.41
N ALA A 18 82.92 12.19 -41.42
CA ALA A 18 83.57 12.92 -40.34
C ALA A 18 84.99 13.39 -40.75
N PHE A 19 85.22 14.70 -40.73
CA PHE A 19 86.55 15.30 -40.73
C PHE A 19 87.27 14.96 -39.41
N GLN A 20 88.46 14.36 -39.49
CA GLN A 20 89.28 14.01 -38.32
C GLN A 20 89.99 15.26 -37.77
N TYR A 21 89.35 15.89 -36.78
CA TYR A 21 89.98 16.84 -35.88
C TYR A 21 90.59 16.06 -34.70
N SER A 22 91.90 16.18 -34.48
CA SER A 22 92.64 15.51 -33.39
C SER A 22 93.00 16.51 -32.29
N PRO A 23 92.13 16.73 -31.29
CA PRO A 23 92.41 17.64 -30.18
C PRO A 23 93.53 17.11 -29.27
N SER A 24 94.24 18.01 -28.59
CA SER A 24 95.27 17.66 -27.61
C SER A 24 94.65 17.02 -26.35
N GLU A 25 95.38 16.16 -25.66
CA GLU A 25 94.89 15.35 -24.53
C GLU A 25 94.31 16.19 -23.37
N ALA A 26 94.94 17.34 -23.09
CA ALA A 26 94.45 18.30 -22.08
C ALA A 26 93.11 18.95 -22.48
N THR A 27 92.88 19.19 -23.78
CA THR A 27 91.61 19.72 -24.28
C THR A 27 90.49 18.68 -24.19
N LEU A 28 90.81 17.39 -24.34
CA LEU A 28 89.84 16.29 -24.24
C LEU A 28 89.32 16.08 -22.81
N THR A 29 90.14 16.29 -21.79
CA THR A 29 89.72 16.16 -20.39
C THR A 29 88.76 17.27 -19.97
N ASP A 30 89.05 18.51 -20.37
CA ASP A 30 88.20 19.66 -20.06
C ASP A 30 86.86 19.57 -20.80
N ILE A 31 86.87 19.24 -22.10
CA ILE A 31 85.63 19.02 -22.90
C ILE A 31 84.77 17.90 -22.30
N ARG A 32 85.37 16.80 -21.81
CA ARG A 32 84.62 15.71 -21.17
C ARG A 32 84.06 16.11 -19.80
N GLY A 33 84.75 16.99 -19.07
CA GLY A 33 84.28 17.56 -17.81
C GLY A 33 83.05 18.42 -18.01
N GLU A 34 83.12 19.35 -18.98
CA GLU A 34 82.01 20.22 -19.37
C GLU A 34 80.81 19.41 -19.89
N GLN A 35 81.03 18.44 -20.78
CA GLN A 35 79.95 17.57 -21.28
C GLN A 35 79.26 16.76 -20.18
N ARG A 36 80.00 16.30 -19.16
CA ARG A 36 79.39 15.61 -18.02
C ARG A 36 78.58 16.54 -17.14
N ALA A 37 79.06 17.76 -16.90
CA ALA A 37 78.33 18.76 -16.13
C ALA A 37 77.05 19.21 -16.84
N GLU A 38 77.10 19.40 -18.16
CA GLU A 38 75.93 19.72 -18.99
C GLU A 38 74.93 18.56 -19.03
N ALA A 39 75.41 17.32 -19.21
CA ALA A 39 74.55 16.14 -19.20
C ALA A 39 73.90 15.89 -17.84
N ASP A 40 74.62 16.14 -16.73
CA ASP A 40 74.05 16.03 -15.39
C ASP A 40 73.01 17.11 -15.13
N LEU A 41 73.29 18.36 -15.54
CA LEU A 41 72.32 19.46 -15.44
C LEU A 41 71.06 19.17 -16.27
N GLN A 42 71.21 18.66 -17.50
CA GLN A 42 70.09 18.28 -18.35
C GLN A 42 69.30 17.11 -17.74
N ALA A 43 69.98 16.09 -17.22
CA ALA A 43 69.33 14.97 -16.54
C ALA A 43 68.53 15.44 -15.32
N GLN A 44 69.05 16.41 -14.54
CA GLN A 44 68.31 17.00 -13.41
C GLN A 44 67.07 17.77 -13.87
N GLN A 45 67.16 18.52 -14.98
CA GLN A 45 66.03 19.24 -15.56
C GLN A 45 64.94 18.29 -16.07
N ASP A 46 65.35 17.26 -16.82
CA ASP A 46 64.43 16.24 -17.36
C ASP A 46 63.74 15.49 -16.20
N MET A 47 64.49 15.10 -15.17
CA MET A 47 63.94 14.45 -13.97
C MET A 47 62.94 15.36 -13.23
N ALA A 48 63.22 16.66 -13.14
CA ALA A 48 62.31 17.62 -12.53
C ALA A 48 61.01 17.78 -13.34
N GLU A 49 61.10 17.82 -14.67
CA GLU A 49 59.92 17.88 -15.55
C GLU A 49 59.06 16.60 -15.42
N TYR A 50 59.68 15.42 -15.48
CA TYR A 50 58.97 14.15 -15.29
C TYR A 50 58.34 14.05 -13.90
N ALA A 51 59.03 14.52 -12.86
CA ALA A 51 58.50 14.57 -11.50
C ALA A 51 57.26 15.48 -11.42
N ALA A 52 57.30 16.66 -12.05
CA ALA A 52 56.15 17.57 -12.08
C ALA A 52 54.94 16.94 -12.78
N TRP A 53 55.15 16.28 -13.92
CA TRP A 53 54.09 15.54 -14.63
C TRP A 53 53.54 14.38 -13.80
N ALA A 54 54.40 13.63 -13.12
CA ALA A 54 53.98 12.51 -12.27
C ALA A 54 53.11 12.99 -11.08
N VAL A 55 53.48 14.11 -10.45
CA VAL A 55 52.67 14.72 -9.37
C VAL A 55 51.31 15.16 -9.91
N CYS A 56 51.27 15.81 -11.08
CA CYS A 56 50.01 16.21 -11.72
C CYS A 56 49.11 14.99 -12.00
N ALA A 57 49.67 13.92 -12.58
CA ALA A 57 48.95 12.67 -12.85
C ALA A 57 48.41 12.00 -11.57
N ALA A 58 49.20 12.02 -10.48
CA ALA A 58 48.77 11.49 -9.19
C ALA A 58 47.61 12.29 -8.59
N VAL A 59 47.66 13.63 -8.67
CA VAL A 59 46.58 14.52 -8.20
C VAL A 59 45.29 14.26 -8.99
N VAL A 60 45.37 14.17 -10.32
CA VAL A 60 44.21 13.87 -11.17
C VAL A 60 43.63 12.49 -10.85
N SER A 61 44.48 11.47 -10.71
CA SER A 61 44.03 10.11 -10.37
C SER A 61 43.36 10.06 -9.00
N GLY A 62 43.91 10.77 -8.01
CA GLY A 62 43.31 10.91 -6.69
C GLY A 62 41.95 11.60 -6.74
N ALA A 63 41.81 12.68 -7.53
CA ALA A 63 40.55 13.39 -7.70
C ALA A 63 39.46 12.50 -8.33
N ILE A 64 39.82 11.71 -9.36
CA ILE A 64 38.90 10.74 -9.97
C ILE A 64 38.46 9.69 -8.93
N GLY A 65 39.38 9.19 -8.11
CA GLY A 65 39.07 8.23 -7.04
C GLY A 65 38.10 8.78 -5.99
N VAL A 66 38.24 10.05 -5.61
CA VAL A 66 37.28 10.70 -4.69
C VAL A 66 35.90 10.83 -5.37
N LEU A 67 35.86 11.25 -6.64
CA LEU A 67 34.60 11.37 -7.37
C LEU A 67 33.87 10.02 -7.53
N THR A 68 34.58 8.92 -7.78
CA THR A 68 33.95 7.60 -7.88
C THR A 68 33.39 7.13 -6.55
N LEU A 69 34.07 7.39 -5.42
CA LEU A 69 33.55 7.10 -4.09
C LEU A 69 32.30 7.91 -3.76
N LEU A 70 32.28 9.21 -4.10
CA LEU A 70 31.09 10.05 -3.93
C LEU A 70 29.92 9.58 -4.79
N ALA A 71 30.19 9.18 -6.04
CA ALA A 71 29.17 8.61 -6.92
C ALA A 71 28.61 7.29 -6.38
N LEU A 72 29.47 6.40 -5.86
CA LEU A 72 29.05 5.15 -5.22
C LEU A 72 28.19 5.41 -3.99
N TRP A 73 28.58 6.38 -3.14
CA TRP A 73 27.78 6.78 -1.98
C TRP A 73 26.39 7.28 -2.41
N GLY A 74 26.36 8.15 -3.42
CA GLY A 74 25.11 8.66 -3.99
C GLY A 74 24.19 7.53 -4.48
N SER A 75 24.78 6.54 -5.18
CA SER A 75 24.06 5.36 -5.66
C SER A 75 23.51 4.51 -4.51
N LEU A 76 24.30 4.22 -3.47
CA LEU A 76 23.84 3.45 -2.30
C LEU A 76 22.68 4.13 -1.57
N LYS A 77 22.75 5.46 -1.38
CA LYS A 77 21.67 6.23 -0.76
C LYS A 77 20.38 6.20 -1.59
N GLN A 78 20.49 6.21 -2.91
CA GLN A 78 19.33 6.06 -3.80
C GLN A 78 18.73 4.65 -3.70
N THR A 79 19.57 3.61 -3.67
CA THR A 79 19.12 2.22 -3.49
C THR A 79 18.39 2.04 -2.15
N GLU A 80 18.90 2.60 -1.06
CA GLU A 80 18.26 2.52 0.26
C GLU A 80 16.86 3.15 0.24
N ASN A 81 16.74 4.37 -0.30
CA ASN A 81 15.46 5.06 -0.42
C ASN A 81 14.48 4.31 -1.35
N ALA A 82 14.97 3.74 -2.45
CA ALA A 82 14.17 2.94 -3.37
C ALA A 82 13.61 1.70 -2.66
N ILE A 83 14.43 0.97 -1.89
CA ILE A 83 13.98 -0.21 -1.12
C ILE A 83 12.91 0.19 -0.10
N ARG A 84 13.09 1.33 0.60
CA ARG A 84 12.08 1.82 1.55
C ARG A 84 10.74 2.10 0.86
N HIS A 85 10.76 2.81 -0.27
CA HIS A 85 9.55 3.13 -1.03
C HIS A 85 8.90 1.90 -1.65
N SER A 86 9.69 0.91 -2.12
CA SER A 86 9.14 -0.37 -2.57
C SER A 86 8.39 -1.09 -1.46
N ARG A 87 8.93 -1.12 -0.23
CA ARG A 87 8.24 -1.75 0.92
C ARG A 87 6.95 -1.03 1.30
N GLU A 88 6.95 0.31 1.27
CA GLU A 88 5.74 1.11 1.54
C GLU A 88 4.67 0.87 0.46
N THR A 89 5.10 0.81 -0.80
CA THR A 89 4.20 0.57 -1.95
C THR A 89 3.66 -0.86 -1.95
N GLU A 90 4.48 -1.83 -1.57
CA GLU A 90 4.07 -3.23 -1.46
C GLU A 90 3.00 -3.40 -0.36
N LYS A 91 3.19 -2.78 0.82
CA LYS A 91 2.17 -2.77 1.88
C LYS A 91 0.87 -2.12 1.43
N ALA A 92 0.95 -0.94 0.80
CA ALA A 92 -0.24 -0.25 0.31
C ALA A 92 -0.95 -1.03 -0.82
N THR A 93 -0.18 -1.73 -1.66
CA THR A 93 -0.72 -2.62 -2.71
C THR A 93 -1.41 -3.82 -2.07
N GLN A 94 -0.77 -4.47 -1.10
CA GLN A 94 -1.36 -5.60 -0.38
C GLN A 94 -2.67 -5.22 0.31
N GLU A 95 -2.74 -4.06 0.97
CA GLU A 95 -3.97 -3.56 1.60
C GLU A 95 -5.09 -3.30 0.58
N ARG A 96 -4.76 -2.76 -0.60
CA ARG A 96 -5.72 -2.53 -1.69
C ARG A 96 -6.20 -3.84 -2.30
N ASP A 97 -5.31 -4.79 -2.51
CA ASP A 97 -5.64 -6.09 -3.05
C ASP A 97 -6.57 -6.83 -2.09
N GLN A 98 -6.25 -6.84 -0.78
CA GLN A 98 -7.14 -7.37 0.26
C GLN A 98 -8.49 -6.67 0.28
N ALA A 99 -8.52 -5.33 0.19
CA ALA A 99 -9.76 -4.57 0.12
C ALA A 99 -10.58 -4.90 -1.14
N SER A 100 -9.95 -5.24 -2.26
CA SER A 100 -10.66 -5.60 -3.49
C SER A 100 -11.36 -6.97 -3.42
N ILE A 101 -10.79 -7.92 -2.67
CA ILE A 101 -11.28 -9.31 -2.62
C ILE A 101 -12.08 -9.65 -1.36
N ARG A 102 -12.09 -8.78 -0.34
CA ARG A 102 -12.76 -9.03 0.95
C ARG A 102 -14.28 -9.22 0.82
N ALA A 103 -14.89 -9.72 1.89
CA ALA A 103 -16.34 -9.88 2.01
C ALA A 103 -17.05 -8.52 2.19
N TYR A 104 -18.19 -8.38 1.53
CA TYR A 104 -19.04 -7.18 1.57
C TYR A 104 -20.48 -7.61 1.89
N VAL A 105 -20.77 -7.79 3.18
CA VAL A 105 -22.07 -8.31 3.63
C VAL A 105 -23.05 -7.17 3.89
N HIS A 106 -24.23 -7.27 3.28
CA HIS A 106 -25.32 -6.32 3.46
C HIS A 106 -26.68 -7.03 3.34
N VAL A 107 -27.76 -6.36 3.76
CA VAL A 107 -29.13 -6.83 3.50
C VAL A 107 -29.58 -6.33 2.13
N ASP A 108 -29.86 -7.26 1.22
CA ASP A 108 -30.33 -6.95 -0.13
C ASP A 108 -31.81 -6.57 -0.14
N LYS A 109 -32.65 -7.35 0.54
CA LYS A 109 -34.08 -7.08 0.65
C LYS A 109 -34.65 -7.64 1.94
N VAL A 110 -35.83 -7.13 2.28
CA VAL A 110 -36.65 -7.60 3.40
C VAL A 110 -37.99 -8.04 2.85
N THR A 111 -38.49 -9.17 3.32
CA THR A 111 -39.85 -9.63 3.05
C THR A 111 -40.52 -10.04 4.34
N PHE A 112 -41.84 -10.18 4.34
CA PHE A 112 -42.54 -10.80 5.46
C PHE A 112 -42.58 -12.31 5.30
N GLY A 113 -42.22 -13.01 6.37
CA GLY A 113 -42.41 -14.44 6.54
C GLY A 113 -43.76 -14.80 7.15
N LYS A 114 -43.88 -16.05 7.59
CA LYS A 114 -45.04 -16.51 8.36
C LYS A 114 -45.16 -15.70 9.65
N GLY A 115 -46.37 -15.22 9.95
CA GLY A 115 -46.62 -14.40 11.14
C GLY A 115 -46.09 -12.97 11.05
N SER A 116 -45.92 -12.44 9.83
CA SER A 116 -45.47 -11.06 9.58
C SER A 116 -44.07 -10.74 10.15
N ARG A 117 -43.26 -11.75 10.44
CA ARG A 117 -41.87 -11.56 10.88
C ARG A 117 -40.98 -11.15 9.70
N PRO A 118 -40.06 -10.19 9.87
CA PRO A 118 -39.17 -9.78 8.79
C PRO A 118 -38.14 -10.88 8.49
N ILE A 119 -38.14 -11.32 7.23
CA ILE A 119 -37.12 -12.18 6.66
C ILE A 119 -36.12 -11.29 5.92
N LEU A 120 -34.86 -11.34 6.32
CA LEU A 120 -33.77 -10.60 5.71
C LEU A 120 -33.03 -11.47 4.70
N TYR A 121 -32.75 -10.94 3.52
CA TYR A 121 -31.89 -11.58 2.54
C TYR A 121 -30.50 -10.97 2.64
N CYS A 122 -29.62 -11.62 3.39
CA CYS A 122 -28.24 -11.17 3.58
C CYS A 122 -27.40 -11.65 2.39
N LYS A 123 -26.75 -10.73 1.69
CA LYS A 123 -25.93 -11.01 0.52
C LYS A 123 -24.50 -10.57 0.76
N ASN A 124 -23.56 -11.42 0.38
CA ASN A 124 -22.15 -11.07 0.30
C ASN A 124 -21.81 -10.75 -1.16
N THR A 125 -21.48 -9.50 -1.47
CA THR A 125 -21.01 -9.09 -2.81
C THR A 125 -19.51 -9.18 -2.98
N GLY A 126 -18.79 -9.59 -1.94
CA GLY A 126 -17.36 -9.86 -2.01
C GLY A 126 -17.05 -11.22 -2.61
N SER A 127 -15.81 -11.37 -3.09
CA SER A 127 -15.30 -12.62 -3.67
C SER A 127 -14.91 -13.65 -2.61
N THR A 128 -14.61 -13.21 -1.39
CA THR A 128 -14.25 -14.09 -0.27
C THR A 128 -15.41 -14.33 0.69
N PRO A 129 -15.44 -15.46 1.40
CA PRO A 129 -16.46 -15.74 2.40
C PRO A 129 -16.32 -14.82 3.62
N ALA A 130 -17.45 -14.49 4.26
CA ALA A 130 -17.48 -13.98 5.62
C ALA A 130 -17.45 -15.17 6.57
N LYS A 131 -16.40 -15.29 7.39
CA LYS A 131 -16.19 -16.40 8.34
C LYS A 131 -17.34 -16.51 9.34
N PHE A 132 -17.84 -15.35 9.75
CA PHE A 132 -18.88 -15.19 10.75
C PHE A 132 -19.69 -13.95 10.40
N PHE A 133 -21.01 -14.01 10.61
CA PHE A 133 -21.82 -12.81 10.62
C PHE A 133 -22.97 -12.92 11.63
N ALA A 134 -23.35 -11.77 12.18
CA ALA A 134 -24.46 -11.62 13.08
C ALA A 134 -25.30 -10.40 12.67
N VAL A 135 -26.59 -10.45 12.97
CA VAL A 135 -27.59 -9.46 12.57
C VAL A 135 -28.46 -9.16 13.77
N GLY A 136 -28.68 -7.87 13.99
CA GLY A 136 -29.62 -7.35 14.98
C GLY A 136 -30.58 -6.38 14.31
N VAL A 137 -31.83 -6.40 14.75
CA VAL A 137 -32.95 -5.67 14.14
C VAL A 137 -33.84 -5.08 15.21
N ASP A 138 -34.33 -3.87 14.95
CA ASP A 138 -35.49 -3.28 15.61
C ASP A 138 -36.55 -2.91 14.60
N ILE A 139 -37.78 -2.84 15.10
CA ILE A 139 -38.95 -2.42 14.36
C ILE A 139 -39.50 -1.16 15.00
N LYS A 140 -39.76 -0.15 14.18
CA LYS A 140 -40.26 1.16 14.61
C LYS A 140 -41.48 1.55 13.80
N LYS A 141 -42.47 2.14 14.47
CA LYS A 141 -43.58 2.84 13.82
C LYS A 141 -43.21 4.31 13.65
N VAL A 142 -43.24 4.79 12.42
CA VAL A 142 -42.73 6.13 12.08
C VAL A 142 -43.64 6.81 11.07
N PRO A 143 -43.93 8.12 11.21
CA PRO A 143 -44.61 8.88 10.17
C PRO A 143 -43.81 8.88 8.86
N TYR A 144 -44.47 8.78 7.70
CA TYR A 144 -43.84 8.68 6.38
C TYR A 144 -42.81 9.80 6.10
N GLY A 145 -43.06 11.02 6.58
CA GLY A 145 -42.15 12.16 6.42
C GLY A 145 -40.89 12.13 7.30
N LYS A 146 -40.79 11.21 8.27
CA LYS A 146 -39.71 11.12 9.25
C LYS A 146 -38.88 9.83 9.17
N ILE A 147 -39.06 9.03 8.12
CA ILE A 147 -38.40 7.72 7.99
C ILE A 147 -36.87 7.86 8.05
N SER A 148 -36.28 8.77 7.29
CA SER A 148 -34.82 8.98 7.26
C SER A 148 -34.23 9.39 8.61
N GLN A 149 -34.96 10.17 9.40
CA GLN A 149 -34.53 10.61 10.74
C GLN A 149 -34.63 9.48 11.77
N SER A 150 -35.54 8.53 11.57
CA SER A 150 -35.76 7.39 12.47
C SER A 150 -34.78 6.23 12.26
N ALA A 151 -34.07 6.23 11.12
CA ALA A 151 -33.07 5.23 10.74
C ALA A 151 -31.76 5.44 11.51
N VAL A 152 -31.84 5.34 12.84
CA VAL A 152 -30.71 5.42 13.77
C VAL A 152 -30.44 4.03 14.32
N LEU A 153 -29.16 3.64 14.31
CA LEU A 153 -28.71 2.37 14.87
C LEU A 153 -28.84 2.38 16.40
N GLY A 154 -29.53 1.38 16.94
CA GLY A 154 -29.68 1.12 18.37
C GLY A 154 -28.82 -0.06 18.83
N ASN A 155 -28.79 -0.35 20.13
CA ASN A 155 -28.18 -1.58 20.63
C ASN A 155 -29.15 -2.73 20.41
N TYR A 156 -28.72 -3.71 19.61
CA TYR A 156 -29.56 -4.84 19.22
C TYR A 156 -29.03 -6.11 19.87
N GLU A 157 -29.93 -7.03 20.18
CA GLU A 157 -29.55 -8.41 20.43
C GLU A 157 -29.10 -9.04 19.10
N MET A 158 -27.82 -9.41 19.04
CA MET A 158 -27.21 -9.93 17.83
C MET A 158 -27.37 -11.45 17.78
N LYS A 159 -28.06 -11.96 16.78
CA LYS A 159 -28.11 -13.40 16.50
C LYS A 159 -27.03 -13.75 15.49
N ALA A 160 -26.32 -14.84 15.71
CA ALA A 160 -25.21 -15.28 14.87
C ALA A 160 -25.65 -16.35 13.86
N TRP A 161 -25.01 -16.35 12.70
CA TRP A 161 -25.19 -17.36 11.65
C TRP A 161 -23.86 -17.94 11.16
N PRO A 162 -23.89 -19.12 10.51
CA PRO A 162 -22.71 -19.71 9.88
C PRO A 162 -22.10 -18.80 8.79
N ALA A 163 -20.92 -19.19 8.31
CA ALA A 163 -20.21 -18.47 7.27
C ALA A 163 -21.07 -18.22 6.02
N LEU A 164 -20.91 -17.04 5.41
CA LEU A 164 -21.59 -16.64 4.18
C LEU A 164 -20.57 -16.62 3.03
N GLY A 165 -20.72 -17.54 2.07
CA GLY A 165 -19.83 -17.67 0.91
C GLY A 165 -19.71 -16.37 0.09
N GLY A 166 -18.63 -16.22 -0.67
CA GLY A 166 -18.47 -15.13 -1.64
C GLY A 166 -19.58 -15.18 -2.69
N ASN A 167 -20.10 -14.01 -3.08
CA ASN A 167 -21.21 -13.88 -4.04
C ASN A 167 -22.47 -14.70 -3.71
N SER A 168 -22.63 -15.11 -2.45
CA SER A 168 -23.76 -15.93 -2.00
C SER A 168 -24.78 -15.10 -1.22
N GLN A 169 -25.96 -15.69 -1.02
CA GLN A 169 -27.05 -15.08 -0.27
C GLN A 169 -27.62 -16.08 0.72
N LEU A 170 -27.86 -15.64 1.95
CA LEU A 170 -28.53 -16.41 2.98
C LEU A 170 -29.78 -15.69 3.47
N THR A 171 -30.85 -16.45 3.60
CA THR A 171 -32.12 -15.96 4.15
C THR A 171 -32.09 -16.13 5.66
N VAL A 172 -32.33 -15.03 6.36
CA VAL A 172 -32.23 -14.94 7.82
C VAL A 172 -33.59 -14.54 8.38
N ASN A 173 -34.08 -15.33 9.33
CA ASN A 173 -35.24 -14.96 10.13
C ASN A 173 -34.76 -14.10 11.30
N ALA A 174 -35.01 -12.79 11.22
CA ALA A 174 -34.58 -11.86 12.25
C ALA A 174 -35.62 -11.82 13.38
N GLU A 175 -35.14 -11.97 14.61
CA GLU A 175 -35.92 -11.73 15.82
C GLU A 175 -35.66 -10.28 16.22
N PRO A 176 -36.67 -9.39 16.15
CA PRO A 176 -36.49 -8.00 16.51
C PRO A 176 -36.27 -7.88 18.02
N THR A 177 -35.30 -7.08 18.44
CA THR A 177 -35.07 -6.81 19.87
C THR A 177 -36.20 -5.95 20.43
N LEU A 178 -36.66 -4.97 19.67
CA LEU A 178 -37.80 -4.11 19.99
C LEU A 178 -38.83 -4.05 18.86
N GLY A 179 -40.09 -3.85 19.23
CA GLY A 179 -41.20 -3.60 18.30
C GLY A 179 -41.86 -4.86 17.71
N GLU A 180 -41.79 -6.00 18.41
CA GLU A 180 -42.51 -7.21 17.98
C GLU A 180 -44.04 -7.02 18.00
N ASP A 181 -44.57 -6.27 18.97
CA ASP A 181 -45.98 -5.86 19.07
C ASP A 181 -46.45 -5.06 17.84
N LEU A 182 -45.57 -4.24 17.28
CA LEU A 182 -45.84 -3.46 16.07
C LEU A 182 -46.05 -4.35 14.84
N LEU A 183 -45.49 -5.57 14.81
CA LEU A 183 -45.74 -6.52 13.73
C LEU A 183 -47.19 -7.02 13.74
N GLU A 184 -47.74 -7.31 14.92
CA GLU A 184 -49.15 -7.67 15.06
C GLU A 184 -50.07 -6.51 14.69
N GLU A 185 -49.74 -5.29 15.16
CA GLU A 185 -50.50 -4.08 14.85
C GLU A 185 -50.51 -3.82 13.33
N TYR A 186 -49.37 -3.99 12.65
CA TYR A 186 -49.26 -3.87 11.20
C TYR A 186 -50.05 -4.97 10.48
N ALA A 187 -49.96 -6.23 10.94
CA ALA A 187 -50.69 -7.35 10.36
C ALA A 187 -52.22 -7.18 10.45
N ARG A 188 -52.71 -6.55 11.53
CA ARG A 188 -54.12 -6.21 11.73
C ARG A 188 -54.55 -4.92 11.03
N GLN A 189 -53.67 -4.31 10.23
CA GLN A 189 -53.92 -3.06 9.48
C GLN A 189 -54.35 -1.88 10.38
N ARG A 190 -53.79 -1.81 11.59
CA ARG A 190 -54.11 -0.74 12.56
C ARG A 190 -53.23 0.50 12.43
N PHE A 191 -52.32 0.53 11.46
CA PHE A 191 -51.45 1.66 11.20
C PHE A 191 -52.22 2.77 10.50
N ASP A 192 -51.98 4.02 10.89
CA ASP A 192 -52.55 5.15 10.18
C ASP A 192 -52.02 5.24 8.74
N PRO A 193 -52.77 5.81 7.79
CA PRO A 193 -52.30 5.89 6.41
C PRO A 193 -51.03 6.72 6.20
N SER A 194 -50.69 7.58 7.16
CA SER A 194 -49.49 8.40 7.21
C SER A 194 -48.33 7.73 7.95
N GLU A 195 -48.54 6.56 8.56
CA GLU A 195 -47.54 5.81 9.30
C GLU A 195 -46.91 4.69 8.45
N CYS A 196 -45.70 4.31 8.82
CA CYS A 196 -44.91 3.28 8.18
C CYS A 196 -44.27 2.38 9.23
N LEU A 197 -44.13 1.11 8.86
CA LEU A 197 -43.29 0.17 9.58
C LEU A 197 -41.86 0.31 9.06
N VAL A 198 -40.92 0.62 9.94
CA VAL A 198 -39.49 0.74 9.62
C VAL A 198 -38.75 -0.38 10.31
N VAL A 199 -38.05 -1.18 9.52
CA VAL A 199 -37.13 -2.23 9.98
C VAL A 199 -35.72 -1.65 9.88
N VAL A 200 -35.07 -1.43 11.02
CA VAL A 200 -33.72 -0.86 11.09
C VAL A 200 -32.83 -1.84 11.84
N GLY A 201 -31.60 -2.02 11.37
CA GLY A 201 -30.69 -2.97 11.99
C GLY A 201 -29.26 -2.77 11.55
N ARG A 202 -28.40 -3.62 12.05
CA ARG A 202 -27.01 -3.71 11.59
C ARG A 202 -26.59 -5.17 11.42
N ILE A 203 -25.70 -5.38 10.47
CA ILE A 203 -24.95 -6.63 10.31
C ILE A 203 -23.55 -6.36 10.83
N VAL A 204 -23.01 -7.26 11.66
CA VAL A 204 -21.58 -7.32 11.96
C VAL A 204 -21.01 -8.61 11.40
N TYR A 205 -19.83 -8.54 10.80
CA TYR A 205 -19.20 -9.71 10.19
C TYR A 205 -17.68 -9.65 10.26
N ALA A 206 -17.06 -10.82 10.17
CA ALA A 206 -15.62 -10.97 10.02
C ALA A 206 -15.30 -11.55 8.64
N ASP A 207 -14.37 -10.93 7.92
CA ASP A 207 -13.89 -11.43 6.64
C ASP A 207 -12.85 -12.54 6.82
N ILE A 208 -12.27 -13.04 5.71
CA ILE A 208 -11.26 -14.09 5.76
C ILE A 208 -9.92 -13.62 6.39
N PHE A 209 -9.69 -12.31 6.45
CA PHE A 209 -8.50 -11.67 7.02
C PHE A 209 -8.70 -11.27 8.50
N ASP A 210 -9.78 -11.74 9.13
CA ASP A 210 -10.15 -11.44 10.52
C ASP A 210 -10.39 -9.95 10.79
N ARG A 211 -10.63 -9.17 9.72
CA ARG A 211 -11.08 -7.79 9.82
C ARG A 211 -12.58 -7.79 10.05
N LYS A 212 -13.02 -6.89 10.91
CA LYS A 212 -14.39 -6.84 11.42
C LYS A 212 -15.08 -5.62 10.87
N PHE A 213 -16.30 -5.80 10.41
CA PHE A 213 -17.04 -4.74 9.78
C PHE A 213 -18.46 -4.67 10.31
N GLU A 214 -19.04 -3.48 10.24
CA GLU A 214 -20.47 -3.26 10.38
C GLU A 214 -21.08 -2.66 9.11
N THR A 215 -22.31 -3.10 8.82
CA THR A 215 -23.16 -2.53 7.78
C THR A 215 -24.54 -2.28 8.37
N GLY A 216 -24.91 -1.01 8.49
CA GLY A 216 -26.25 -0.59 8.87
C GLY A 216 -27.23 -0.75 7.70
N PHE A 217 -28.49 -1.07 8.02
CA PHE A 217 -29.55 -1.11 7.02
C PHE A 217 -30.86 -0.57 7.59
N ALA A 218 -31.67 -0.02 6.69
CA ALA A 218 -33.03 0.37 6.99
C ALA A 218 -33.93 0.06 5.81
N PHE A 219 -35.11 -0.47 6.10
CA PHE A 219 -36.16 -0.72 5.14
C PHE A 219 -37.47 -0.23 5.72
N TYR A 220 -38.40 0.20 4.88
CA TYR A 220 -39.71 0.63 5.33
C TYR A 220 -40.79 0.08 4.42
N THR A 221 -41.98 -0.14 4.98
CA THR A 221 -43.16 -0.48 4.21
C THR A 221 -44.37 0.30 4.76
N ASN A 222 -45.31 0.59 3.88
CA ASN A 222 -46.61 1.14 4.26
C ASN A 222 -47.70 0.15 3.84
N TYR A 223 -48.87 0.25 4.47
CA TYR A 223 -49.98 -0.66 4.19
C TYR A 223 -50.41 -0.63 2.70
N ARG A 224 -50.27 0.53 2.04
CA ARG A 224 -50.64 0.72 0.62
C ARG A 224 -49.76 -0.04 -0.36
N ARG A 225 -48.50 -0.35 0.00
CA ARG A 225 -47.52 -1.02 -0.88
C ARG A 225 -47.57 -2.54 -0.86
N GLY A 226 -48.58 -3.13 -0.21
CA GLY A 226 -48.80 -4.58 -0.24
C GLY A 226 -47.60 -5.39 0.28
N GLY A 227 -46.91 -4.89 1.31
CA GLY A 227 -45.78 -5.59 1.93
C GLY A 227 -44.45 -5.50 1.19
N THR A 228 -44.35 -4.70 0.11
CA THR A 228 -43.05 -4.41 -0.50
C THR A 228 -42.27 -3.41 0.35
N PHE A 229 -41.01 -3.72 0.63
CA PHE A 229 -40.11 -2.85 1.38
C PHE A 229 -39.34 -1.91 0.46
N GLY A 230 -39.34 -0.62 0.78
CA GLY A 230 -38.46 0.39 0.19
C GLY A 230 -37.24 0.64 1.07
N ARG A 231 -36.17 1.20 0.49
CA ARG A 231 -35.00 1.68 1.25
C ARG A 231 -35.11 3.20 1.42
N PRO A 232 -35.00 3.74 2.64
CA PRO A 232 -34.93 5.18 2.84
C PRO A 232 -33.53 5.70 2.53
N VAL A 233 -33.44 6.98 2.18
CA VAL A 233 -32.14 7.69 2.18
C VAL A 233 -31.72 7.87 3.63
N SER A 234 -30.60 7.28 4.02
CA SER A 234 -30.07 7.36 5.40
C SER A 234 -28.55 7.33 5.38
N ASN A 235 -27.93 7.96 6.38
CA ASN A 235 -26.47 8.00 6.54
C ASN A 235 -25.98 6.84 7.41
N LEU A 236 -26.52 5.65 7.17
CA LEU A 236 -26.12 4.45 7.90
C LEU A 236 -24.71 4.02 7.47
N PRO A 237 -23.88 3.51 8.39
CA PRO A 237 -22.52 3.07 8.07
C PRO A 237 -22.57 1.91 7.07
N ALA A 238 -21.75 1.99 6.03
CA ALA A 238 -21.59 0.93 5.03
C ALA A 238 -20.18 0.38 5.11
N PHE A 239 -20.04 -0.90 5.51
CA PHE A 239 -18.76 -1.59 5.61
C PHE A 239 -17.73 -0.86 6.51
N ARG A 240 -18.20 -0.26 7.60
CA ARG A 240 -17.32 0.45 8.55
C ARG A 240 -16.51 -0.59 9.33
N GLU A 241 -15.19 -0.44 9.32
CA GLU A 241 -14.32 -1.31 10.11
C GLU A 241 -14.51 -1.06 11.61
N LEU A 242 -14.59 -2.14 12.38
CA LEU A 242 -14.78 -2.12 13.82
C LEU A 242 -13.45 -2.39 14.53
N SER A 243 -13.15 -1.58 15.55
CA SER A 243 -12.10 -1.91 16.50
C SER A 243 -12.45 -3.17 17.31
N ALA A 244 -11.44 -3.77 17.95
CA ALA A 244 -11.65 -4.94 18.80
C ALA A 244 -12.64 -4.67 19.94
N ASN A 245 -12.61 -3.47 20.53
CA ASN A 245 -13.49 -3.08 21.63
C ASN A 245 -14.94 -2.89 21.15
N GLU A 246 -15.14 -2.23 20.00
CA GLU A 246 -16.48 -2.07 19.41
C GLU A 246 -17.08 -3.42 19.02
N TRP A 247 -16.27 -4.34 18.49
CA TRP A 247 -16.73 -5.69 18.17
C TRP A 247 -17.28 -6.42 19.39
N VAL A 248 -16.56 -6.42 20.51
CA VAL A 248 -17.00 -7.08 21.74
C VAL A 248 -18.26 -6.42 22.27
N ALA A 249 -18.32 -5.08 22.25
CA ALA A 249 -19.49 -4.33 22.70
C ALA A 249 -20.75 -4.62 21.87
N ILE A 250 -20.62 -4.81 20.56
CA ILE A 250 -21.76 -5.03 19.65
C ILE A 250 -22.14 -6.51 19.57
N SER A 251 -21.18 -7.40 19.38
CA SER A 251 -21.45 -8.83 19.16
C SER A 251 -21.72 -9.61 20.43
N GLY A 252 -21.33 -9.08 21.60
CA GLY A 252 -21.37 -9.80 22.88
C GLY A 252 -20.40 -10.99 22.95
N GLN A 253 -19.68 -11.30 21.87
CA GLN A 253 -18.68 -12.35 21.85
C GLN A 253 -17.32 -11.75 22.19
N SER A 254 -16.79 -12.10 23.36
CA SER A 254 -15.34 -12.06 23.55
C SER A 254 -14.77 -13.07 22.57
N LEU A 255 -14.06 -12.60 21.54
CA LEU A 255 -13.22 -13.51 20.77
C LEU A 255 -12.37 -14.26 21.78
N GLY A 256 -12.43 -15.59 21.75
CA GLY A 256 -11.36 -16.39 22.29
C GLY A 256 -10.13 -15.98 21.50
N VAL A 257 -9.47 -14.92 21.97
CA VAL A 257 -8.15 -14.54 21.51
C VAL A 257 -7.30 -15.67 22.03
N ASP A 258 -7.20 -16.69 21.20
CA ASP A 258 -6.13 -17.66 21.29
C ASP A 258 -4.88 -16.82 21.11
N THR A 259 -4.33 -16.39 22.24
CA THR A 259 -3.09 -15.60 22.31
C THR A 259 -2.00 -16.57 21.94
N GLY A 260 -1.92 -16.87 20.64
CA GLY A 260 -0.86 -17.63 20.02
C GLY A 260 0.43 -16.89 20.26
N LYS A 261 1.02 -17.13 21.42
CA LYS A 261 2.45 -16.99 21.68
C LYS A 261 3.14 -17.92 20.70
N ASN A 262 3.52 -17.38 19.55
CA ASN A 262 4.64 -17.89 18.77
C ASN A 262 5.85 -17.04 19.12
#